data_AF-A0A2E9ZA91-F1
#
_entry.id   AF-A0A2E9ZA91-F1
#
_cell.length_a   1.000
_cell.length_b   1.000
_cell.length_c   1.000
_cell.angle_alpha   90.00
_cell.angle_beta   90.00
_cell.angle_gamma   90.00
#
_symmetry.space_group_name_H-M   'P 1'
#
loop_
_entity.id
_entity.type
_entity.pdbx_description
1 polymer ?
#
loop_
_entity_poly.entity_id
_entity_poly.type
_entity_poly.pdbx_seq_one_letter_code
_entity_poly.pdbx_strand_id
1 'polypeptide(L)'
;MEVVMKKVILLRLMQVVLLVPPALREWMNTLTDSVQIKSETSFLAKVMQFPTAANTGTVVDRSIDASWVVHLGVWSLVFMHFATALLITWGIIELLCHLRVSDQRYQVYKTYAQIGLCFGIFFYTFFFGFMASDVFLSFMQGDSFDTSILVMIVPMGFALLFLNTRFHSN
;
A
#
# COMPACT_ATOMS: atom_id res chain seq x y z
N MET A 1 31.87 -21.85 -10.40
CA MET A 1 30.42 -22.09 -10.62
C MET A 1 29.63 -22.07 -9.32
N GLU A 2 30.03 -22.84 -8.29
CA GLU A 2 29.32 -22.90 -7.00
C GLU A 2 29.26 -21.56 -6.24
N VAL A 3 30.37 -20.79 -6.22
CA VAL A 3 30.42 -19.47 -5.57
C VAL A 3 29.48 -18.45 -6.23
N VAL A 4 29.38 -18.48 -7.57
CA VAL A 4 28.48 -17.62 -8.35
C VAL A 4 27.02 -17.97 -8.04
N MET A 5 26.69 -19.26 -7.99
CA MET A 5 25.35 -19.74 -7.63
C MET A 5 24.96 -19.35 -6.20
N LYS A 6 25.88 -19.42 -5.23
CA LYS A 6 25.65 -18.97 -3.84
C LYS A 6 25.35 -17.47 -3.77
N LYS A 7 26.09 -16.63 -4.52
CA LYS A 7 25.85 -15.19 -4.59
C LYS A 7 24.49 -14.85 -5.19
N VAL A 8 24.11 -15.51 -6.29
CA VAL A 8 22.81 -15.31 -6.94
C VAL A 8 21.66 -15.66 -6.00
N ILE A 9 21.73 -16.81 -5.32
CA ILE A 9 20.71 -17.23 -4.35
C ILE A 9 20.62 -16.23 -3.18
N LEU A 10 21.76 -15.75 -2.66
CA LEU A 10 21.78 -14.75 -1.59
C LEU A 10 21.08 -13.45 -2.02
N LEU A 11 21.36 -12.94 -3.22
CA LEU A 11 20.70 -11.73 -3.74
C LEU A 11 19.19 -11.92 -3.90
N ARG A 12 18.76 -13.07 -4.40
CA ARG A 12 17.34 -13.42 -4.52
C ARG A 12 16.65 -13.53 -3.16
N LEU A 13 17.33 -14.09 -2.16
CA LEU A 13 16.83 -14.10 -0.78
C LEU A 13 16.71 -12.69 -0.19
N MET A 14 17.68 -11.80 -0.45
CA MET A 14 17.58 -10.40 -0.03
C MET A 14 16.38 -9.70 -0.66
N GLN A 15 16.10 -9.96 -1.94
CA GLN A 15 14.90 -9.45 -2.62
C GLN A 15 13.61 -9.93 -1.95
N VAL A 16 13.56 -11.21 -1.54
CA VAL A 16 12.42 -11.75 -0.78
C VAL A 16 12.29 -11.10 0.61
N VAL A 17 13.40 -10.96 1.34
CA VAL A 17 13.38 -10.35 2.68
C VAL A 17 12.85 -8.92 2.64
N LEU A 18 13.17 -8.16 1.59
CA LEU A 18 12.66 -6.79 1.42
C LEU A 18 11.14 -6.71 1.15
N LEU A 19 10.51 -7.81 0.74
CA LEU A 19 9.06 -7.89 0.58
C LEU A 19 8.33 -8.18 1.91
N VAL A 20 9.03 -8.67 2.93
CA VAL A 20 8.41 -9.07 4.19
C VAL A 20 7.84 -7.88 4.96
N PRO A 21 8.56 -6.74 5.14
CA PRO A 21 7.98 -5.58 5.82
C PRO A 21 6.68 -5.05 5.21
N PRO A 22 6.56 -4.80 3.88
CA PRO A 22 5.30 -4.36 3.32
C PRO A 22 4.21 -5.42 3.43
N ALA A 23 4.50 -6.72 3.24
CA ALA A 23 3.51 -7.77 3.42
C ALA A 23 2.94 -7.81 4.85
N LEU A 24 3.82 -7.81 5.86
CA LEU A 24 3.42 -7.83 7.26
C LEU A 24 2.59 -6.60 7.63
N ARG A 25 2.99 -5.43 7.12
CA ARG A 25 2.27 -4.18 7.35
C ARG A 25 0.85 -4.23 6.78
N GLU A 26 0.67 -4.71 5.55
CA GLU A 26 -0.67 -4.81 4.97
C GLU A 26 -1.54 -5.85 5.71
N TRP A 27 -0.95 -6.94 6.19
CA TRP A 27 -1.65 -7.87 7.09
C TRP A 27 -2.06 -7.22 8.40
N MET A 28 -1.16 -6.44 9.02
CA MET A 28 -1.47 -5.70 10.24
C MET A 28 -2.61 -4.72 10.01
N ASN A 29 -2.55 -3.89 8.96
CA ASN A 29 -3.61 -2.94 8.62
C ASN A 29 -4.94 -3.66 8.38
N THR A 30 -4.93 -4.75 7.61
CA THR A 30 -6.14 -5.57 7.41
C THR A 30 -6.76 -5.99 8.74
N LEU A 31 -5.95 -6.48 9.69
CA LEU A 31 -6.44 -6.96 10.98
C LEU A 31 -6.89 -5.81 11.89
N THR A 32 -6.11 -4.73 11.99
CA THR A 32 -6.45 -3.58 12.83
C THR A 32 -7.72 -2.92 12.34
N ASP A 33 -7.82 -2.66 11.04
CA ASP A 33 -8.93 -1.92 10.44
C ASP A 33 -10.22 -2.75 10.48
N SER A 34 -10.13 -4.08 10.33
CA SER A 34 -11.25 -5.00 10.50
C SER A 34 -11.82 -5.00 11.92
N VAL A 35 -10.98 -4.80 12.94
CA VAL A 35 -11.41 -4.72 14.34
C VAL A 35 -11.84 -3.30 14.71
N GLN A 36 -11.28 -2.29 14.04
CA GLN A 36 -11.50 -0.87 14.30
C GLN A 36 -12.52 -0.21 13.37
N ILE A 37 -13.36 -0.97 12.68
CA ILE A 37 -14.36 -0.46 11.71
C ILE A 37 -15.17 0.74 12.25
N LYS A 38 -15.55 0.75 13.53
CA LYS A 38 -16.28 1.89 14.14
C LYS A 38 -15.45 3.18 14.17
N SER A 39 -14.16 3.07 14.49
CA SER A 39 -13.22 4.20 14.48
C SER A 39 -13.02 4.70 13.06
N GLU A 40 -12.76 3.80 12.11
CA GLU A 40 -12.55 4.12 10.70
C GLU A 40 -13.79 4.75 10.06
N THR A 41 -14.99 4.25 10.37
CA THR A 41 -16.25 4.82 9.90
C THR A 41 -16.44 6.23 10.46
N SER A 42 -16.11 6.45 11.73
CA SER A 42 -16.23 7.78 12.36
C SER A 42 -15.24 8.78 11.76
N PHE A 43 -14.02 8.33 11.45
CA PHE A 43 -13.01 9.16 10.79
C PHE A 43 -13.41 9.49 9.35
N LEU A 44 -13.75 8.49 8.54
CA LEU A 44 -14.12 8.69 7.15
C LEU A 44 -15.40 9.53 7.02
N ALA A 45 -16.38 9.37 7.92
CA ALA A 45 -17.57 10.22 7.96
C ALA A 45 -17.19 11.70 8.16
N LYS A 46 -16.25 12.01 9.06
CA LYS A 46 -15.77 13.38 9.27
C LYS A 46 -15.09 13.94 8.02
N VAL A 47 -14.26 13.14 7.35
CA VAL A 47 -13.58 13.56 6.11
C VAL A 47 -14.60 13.81 4.99
N MET A 48 -15.55 12.90 4.79
CA MET A 48 -16.57 12.99 3.73
C MET A 48 -17.61 14.08 3.97
N GLN A 49 -17.76 14.55 5.21
CA GLN A 49 -18.57 15.71 5.55
C GLN A 49 -17.86 17.04 5.26
N PHE A 50 -16.58 17.01 4.86
CA PHE A 50 -15.80 18.18 4.49
C PHE A 50 -15.59 18.22 2.97
N PRO A 51 -15.62 19.39 2.30
CA PRO A 51 -15.94 20.73 2.82
C PRO A 51 -17.44 21.03 2.88
N THR A 52 -17.88 21.73 3.94
CA THR A 52 -19.22 22.34 4.02
C THR A 52 -19.17 23.81 3.60
N ALA A 53 -20.31 24.35 3.14
CA ALA A 53 -20.46 25.78 2.86
C ALA A 53 -20.17 26.67 4.09
N ALA A 54 -20.48 26.17 5.29
CA ALA A 54 -20.23 26.85 6.56
C ALA A 54 -18.74 26.92 6.93
N ASN A 55 -17.95 25.89 6.58
CA ASN A 55 -16.54 25.82 6.96
C ASN A 55 -15.60 26.42 5.90
N THR A 56 -16.03 26.47 4.64
CA THR A 56 -15.13 26.89 3.53
C THR A 56 -15.45 28.24 2.92
N GLY A 57 -16.59 28.85 3.21
CA GLY A 57 -17.01 30.11 2.59
C GLY A 57 -17.12 30.02 1.06
N THR A 58 -17.08 28.81 0.49
CA THR A 58 -17.19 28.54 -0.95
C THR A 58 -18.60 28.04 -1.30
N VAL A 59 -18.97 28.21 -2.57
CA VAL A 59 -20.27 27.83 -3.16
C VAL A 59 -20.44 26.30 -3.33
N VAL A 60 -19.43 25.50 -2.98
CA VAL A 60 -19.38 24.08 -3.32
C VAL A 60 -19.50 23.23 -2.06
N ASP A 61 -20.73 22.88 -1.71
CA ASP A 61 -21.02 21.82 -0.74
C ASP A 61 -20.83 20.45 -1.42
N ARG A 62 -19.82 19.70 -0.99
CA ARG A 62 -19.57 18.31 -1.44
C ARG A 62 -19.74 17.32 -0.31
N SER A 63 -20.36 17.73 0.79
CA SER A 63 -20.59 16.84 1.91
C SER A 63 -21.43 15.65 1.47
N ILE A 64 -20.93 14.45 1.73
CA ILE A 64 -21.65 13.19 1.47
C ILE A 64 -22.21 12.72 2.79
N ASP A 65 -23.51 12.97 3.02
CA ASP A 65 -24.20 12.57 4.26
C ASP A 65 -24.77 11.14 4.19
N ALA A 66 -24.34 10.38 3.19
CA ALA A 66 -24.78 9.01 2.97
C ALA A 66 -23.94 8.02 3.79
N SER A 67 -24.49 7.58 4.93
CA SER A 67 -23.81 6.65 5.85
C SER A 67 -23.34 5.35 5.17
N TRP A 68 -24.07 4.85 4.17
CA TRP A 68 -23.67 3.65 3.42
C TRP A 68 -22.38 3.85 2.60
N VAL A 69 -22.13 5.06 2.09
CA VAL A 69 -20.90 5.39 1.34
C VAL A 69 -19.69 5.29 2.26
N VAL A 70 -19.82 5.76 3.50
CA VAL A 70 -18.77 5.67 4.52
C VAL A 70 -18.47 4.19 4.83
N HIS A 71 -19.49 3.37 5.04
CA HIS A 71 -19.29 1.94 5.30
C HIS A 71 -18.62 1.24 4.11
N LEU A 72 -19.04 1.54 2.87
CA LEU A 72 -18.39 1.01 1.68
C LEU A 72 -16.94 1.47 1.57
N GLY A 73 -16.64 2.72 1.90
CA GLY A 73 -15.27 3.25 1.90
C GLY A 73 -14.36 2.51 2.89
N VAL A 74 -14.84 2.28 4.11
CA VAL A 74 -14.09 1.51 5.14
C VAL A 74 -13.92 0.05 4.72
N TRP A 75 -14.97 -0.62 4.23
CA TRP A 75 -14.85 -1.99 3.77
C TRP A 75 -13.95 -2.12 2.54
N SER A 76 -13.95 -1.11 1.66
CA SER A 76 -13.02 -1.04 0.54
C SER A 76 -11.58 -0.88 1.04
N LEU A 77 -11.32 -0.03 2.04
CA LEU A 77 -10.00 0.12 2.65
C LEU A 77 -9.47 -1.21 3.18
N VAL A 78 -10.27 -1.90 4.00
CA VAL A 78 -9.93 -3.22 4.56
C VAL A 78 -9.68 -4.24 3.44
N PHE A 79 -10.57 -4.28 2.45
CA PHE A 79 -10.43 -5.20 1.31
C PHE A 79 -9.16 -4.94 0.50
N MET A 80 -8.80 -3.67 0.29
CA MET A 80 -7.61 -3.30 -0.48
C MET A 80 -6.32 -3.61 0.28
N HIS A 81 -6.27 -3.41 1.61
CA HIS A 81 -5.18 -3.91 2.44
C HIS A 81 -5.04 -5.43 2.34
N PHE A 82 -6.15 -6.15 2.45
CA PHE A 82 -6.17 -7.60 2.36
C PHE A 82 -5.69 -8.11 0.99
N ALA A 83 -6.21 -7.53 -0.10
CA ALA A 83 -5.81 -7.88 -1.46
C ALA A 83 -4.31 -7.59 -1.70
N THR A 84 -3.82 -6.45 -1.21
CA THR A 84 -2.39 -6.11 -1.31
C THR A 84 -1.53 -7.11 -0.52
N ALA A 85 -1.92 -7.43 0.71
CA ALA A 85 -1.22 -8.40 1.56
C ALA A 85 -1.15 -9.77 0.89
N LEU A 86 -2.26 -10.25 0.33
CA LEU A 86 -2.33 -11.52 -0.41
C LEU A 86 -1.42 -11.53 -1.63
N LEU A 87 -1.47 -10.50 -2.47
CA LEU A 87 -0.66 -10.43 -3.69
C LEU A 87 0.84 -10.40 -3.38
N ILE A 88 1.27 -9.62 -2.38
CA ILE A 88 2.68 -9.58 -1.98
C ILE A 88 3.09 -10.93 -1.38
N THR A 89 2.25 -11.52 -0.51
CA THR A 89 2.52 -12.84 0.09
C THR A 89 2.63 -13.94 -0.98
N TRP A 90 1.75 -13.91 -1.98
CA TRP A 90 1.83 -14.81 -3.13
C TRP A 90 3.14 -14.64 -3.89
N GLY A 91 3.54 -13.40 -4.18
CA GLY A 91 4.83 -13.10 -4.80
C GLY A 91 6.03 -13.59 -3.99
N ILE A 92 5.99 -13.47 -2.66
CA ILE A 92 7.02 -14.02 -1.76
C ILE A 92 7.11 -15.54 -1.90
N ILE A 93 5.97 -16.25 -1.86
CA ILE A 93 5.91 -17.71 -1.99
C ILE A 93 6.50 -18.14 -3.34
N GLU A 94 6.06 -17.50 -4.44
CA GLU A 94 6.57 -17.79 -5.78
C GLU A 94 8.08 -17.59 -5.88
N LEU A 95 8.63 -16.52 -5.31
CA LEU A 95 10.06 -16.24 -5.32
C LEU A 95 10.86 -17.24 -4.48
N LEU A 96 10.34 -17.69 -3.35
CA LEU A 96 10.96 -18.71 -2.49
C LEU A 96 10.98 -20.09 -3.18
N CYS A 97 9.87 -20.49 -3.80
CA CYS A 97 9.78 -21.75 -4.54
C CYS A 97 10.72 -21.78 -5.76
N HIS A 98 11.03 -20.62 -6.34
CA HIS A 98 11.79 -20.50 -7.57
C HIS A 98 13.19 -19.88 -7.40
N LEU A 99 13.78 -19.92 -6.20
CA LEU A 99 15.12 -19.35 -5.94
C LEU A 99 16.25 -19.88 -6.84
N ARG A 100 16.10 -21.09 -7.41
CA ARG A 100 17.14 -21.78 -8.20
C ARG A 100 16.86 -21.81 -9.71
N VAL A 101 15.79 -21.18 -10.19
CA VAL A 101 15.49 -21.16 -11.64
C VAL A 101 16.43 -20.23 -12.41
N SER A 102 16.45 -20.32 -13.74
CA SER A 102 17.20 -19.40 -14.59
C SER A 102 16.79 -17.94 -14.34
N ASP A 103 17.70 -16.99 -14.54
CA ASP A 103 17.41 -15.57 -14.31
C ASP A 103 16.19 -15.08 -15.08
N GLN A 104 16.04 -15.51 -16.34
CA GLN A 104 14.89 -15.16 -17.17
C GLN A 104 13.57 -15.62 -16.56
N ARG A 105 13.50 -16.84 -16.03
CA ARG A 105 12.31 -17.34 -15.34
C ARG A 105 12.09 -16.63 -14.01
N TYR A 106 13.16 -16.35 -13.26
CA TYR A 106 13.06 -15.63 -12.00
C TYR A 106 12.48 -14.22 -12.17
N GLN A 107 12.78 -13.54 -13.28
CA GLN A 107 12.14 -12.25 -13.61
C GLN A 107 10.62 -12.34 -13.73
N VAL A 108 10.10 -13.43 -14.31
CA VAL A 108 8.64 -13.64 -14.44
C VAL A 108 7.99 -13.81 -13.06
N TYR A 109 8.61 -14.57 -12.16
CA TYR A 109 8.08 -14.75 -10.81
C TYR A 109 8.12 -13.46 -9.98
N LYS A 110 9.10 -12.58 -10.21
CA LYS A 110 9.13 -11.25 -9.58
C LYS A 110 7.93 -10.40 -9.96
N THR A 111 7.38 -10.55 -11.17
CA THR A 111 6.23 -9.77 -11.63
C THR A 111 5.02 -9.94 -10.71
N TYR A 112 4.80 -11.12 -10.13
CA TYR A 112 3.72 -11.33 -9.17
C TYR A 112 3.87 -10.45 -7.91
N ALA A 113 5.08 -10.39 -7.34
CA ALA A 113 5.36 -9.51 -6.20
C ALA A 113 5.26 -8.02 -6.59
N GLN A 114 5.70 -7.67 -7.80
CA GLN A 114 5.62 -6.30 -8.32
C GLN A 114 4.19 -5.83 -8.50
N ILE A 115 3.29 -6.69 -8.99
CA ILE A 115 1.86 -6.38 -9.11
C ILE A 115 1.29 -6.02 -7.74
N GLY A 116 1.57 -6.81 -6.70
CA GLY A 116 1.13 -6.52 -5.34
C GLY A 116 1.66 -5.19 -4.80
N LEU A 117 2.96 -4.91 -4.98
CA LEU A 117 3.56 -3.64 -4.58
C LEU A 117 2.98 -2.44 -5.36
N CYS A 118 2.83 -2.55 -6.67
CA CYS A 118 2.25 -1.50 -7.52
C CYS A 118 0.79 -1.24 -7.15
N PHE A 119 0.02 -2.30 -6.90
CA PHE A 119 -1.36 -2.20 -6.46
C PHE A 119 -1.47 -1.48 -5.10
N GLY A 120 -0.61 -1.84 -4.14
CA GLY A 120 -0.53 -1.14 -2.85
C GLY A 120 -0.18 0.34 -3.01
N ILE A 121 0.88 0.67 -3.78
CA ILE A 121 1.28 2.05 -4.04
C ILE A 121 0.14 2.84 -4.72
N PHE A 122 -0.50 2.27 -5.74
CA PHE A 122 -1.64 2.86 -6.41
C PHE A 122 -2.77 3.12 -5.42
N PHE A 123 -3.15 2.10 -4.64
CA PHE A 123 -4.18 2.21 -3.63
C PHE A 123 -3.89 3.33 -2.63
N TYR A 124 -2.69 3.35 -2.03
CA TYR A 124 -2.31 4.40 -1.08
C TYR A 124 -2.33 5.78 -1.73
N THR A 125 -1.79 5.90 -2.95
CA THR A 125 -1.70 7.17 -3.65
C THR A 125 -3.08 7.70 -4.04
N PHE A 126 -4.00 6.86 -4.47
CA PHE A 126 -5.34 7.31 -4.91
C PHE A 126 -6.31 7.43 -3.74
N PHE A 127 -6.38 6.45 -2.84
CA PHE A 127 -7.28 6.49 -1.70
C PHE A 127 -6.87 7.60 -0.73
N PHE A 128 -5.61 7.58 -0.28
CA PHE A 128 -5.14 8.62 0.62
C PHE A 128 -4.76 9.90 -0.12
N GLY A 129 -4.46 9.91 -1.42
CA GLY A 129 -4.30 11.15 -2.17
C GLY A 129 -5.62 11.90 -2.36
N PHE A 130 -6.72 11.19 -2.60
CA PHE A 130 -8.06 11.78 -2.60
C PHE A 130 -8.42 12.35 -1.22
N MET A 131 -8.20 11.57 -0.16
CA MET A 131 -8.34 12.05 1.23
C MET A 131 -7.38 13.22 1.51
N ALA A 132 -6.15 13.20 1.00
CA ALA A 132 -5.15 14.23 1.21
C ALA A 132 -5.49 15.53 0.48
N SER A 133 -6.22 15.51 -0.65
CA SER A 133 -6.74 16.74 -1.25
C SER A 133 -7.77 17.43 -0.35
N ASP A 134 -8.69 16.66 0.23
CA ASP A 134 -9.69 17.21 1.16
C ASP A 134 -9.05 17.61 2.50
N VAL A 135 -8.09 16.82 2.99
CA VAL A 135 -7.30 17.11 4.20
C VAL A 135 -6.31 18.26 3.99
N PHE A 136 -5.76 18.46 2.79
CA PHE A 136 -4.95 19.64 2.45
C PHE A 136 -5.81 20.90 2.45
N LEU A 137 -7.05 20.81 1.96
CA LEU A 137 -8.02 21.90 2.08
C LEU A 137 -8.38 22.16 3.55
N SER A 138 -8.52 21.14 4.41
CA SER A 138 -8.69 21.31 5.86
C SER A 138 -7.43 21.90 6.55
N PHE A 139 -6.23 21.51 6.12
CA PHE A 139 -4.96 22.06 6.61
C PHE A 139 -4.80 23.54 6.30
N MET A 140 -5.20 23.97 5.09
CA MET A 140 -5.28 25.38 4.71
C MET A 140 -6.22 26.20 5.62
N GLN A 141 -7.04 25.53 6.44
CA GLN A 141 -7.94 26.12 7.42
C GLN A 141 -7.53 25.94 8.89
N GLY A 142 -6.34 25.37 9.15
CA GLY A 142 -5.74 25.31 10.49
C GLY A 142 -5.84 23.97 11.22
N ASP A 143 -6.31 22.90 10.58
CA ASP A 143 -6.31 21.56 11.16
C ASP A 143 -4.93 20.87 11.02
N SER A 144 -4.46 20.21 12.09
CA SER A 144 -3.14 19.54 12.13
C SER A 144 -3.12 18.19 11.42
N PHE A 145 -2.09 17.91 10.63
CA PHE A 145 -1.94 16.69 9.81
C PHE A 145 -1.06 15.61 10.44
N ASP A 146 -1.44 14.35 10.22
CA ASP A 146 -0.61 13.16 10.48
C ASP A 146 0.10 12.70 9.19
N THR A 147 1.42 12.89 9.14
CA THR A 147 2.29 12.54 7.99
C THR A 147 2.54 11.04 7.81
N SER A 148 1.83 10.20 8.55
CA SER A 148 1.91 8.73 8.49
C SER A 148 1.76 8.14 7.08
N ILE A 149 1.10 8.84 6.15
CA ILE A 149 0.95 8.42 4.73
C ILE A 149 2.29 8.16 4.02
N LEU A 150 3.32 8.97 4.27
CA LEU A 150 4.63 8.81 3.64
C LEU A 150 5.35 7.55 4.15
N VAL A 151 5.12 7.20 5.41
CA VAL A 151 5.61 5.95 6.01
C VAL A 151 4.99 4.72 5.33
N MET A 152 3.83 4.88 4.66
CA MET A 152 3.12 3.79 4.00
C MET A 152 3.68 3.44 2.61
N ILE A 153 4.01 4.46 1.82
CA ILE A 153 4.42 4.30 0.42
C ILE A 153 5.92 3.97 0.30
N VAL A 154 6.75 4.55 1.17
CA VAL A 154 8.21 4.48 1.08
C VAL A 154 8.76 3.04 1.15
N PRO A 155 8.33 2.17 2.09
CA PRO A 155 8.81 0.78 2.14
C PRO A 155 8.46 -0.03 0.89
N MET A 156 7.25 0.16 0.34
CA MET A 156 6.82 -0.50 -0.90
C MET A 156 7.63 0.00 -2.10
N GLY A 157 7.88 1.31 -2.19
CA GLY A 157 8.70 1.92 -3.22
C GLY A 157 10.14 1.38 -3.19
N PHE A 158 10.76 1.30 -2.01
CA PHE A 158 12.09 0.71 -1.88
C PHE A 158 12.14 -0.76 -2.28
N ALA A 159 11.16 -1.56 -1.84
CA ALA A 159 11.06 -2.96 -2.25
C ALA A 159 10.92 -3.10 -3.77
N LEU A 160 10.07 -2.27 -4.39
CA LEU A 160 9.85 -2.27 -5.84
C LEU A 160 11.11 -1.87 -6.63
N LEU A 161 11.82 -0.83 -6.18
CA LEU A 161 13.08 -0.41 -6.78
C LEU A 161 14.12 -1.54 -6.71
N PHE A 162 14.28 -2.16 -5.54
CA PHE A 162 15.27 -3.21 -5.35
C PHE A 162 14.94 -4.51 -6.10
N LEU A 163 13.65 -4.84 -6.25
CA LEU A 163 13.18 -5.94 -7.11
C LEU A 163 13.48 -5.69 -8.59
N ASN A 164 13.50 -4.43 -9.03
CA ASN A 164 13.79 -4.06 -10.41
C ASN A 164 15.29 -3.90 -10.72
N THR A 165 16.14 -3.78 -9.69
CA THR A 165 17.59 -3.73 -9.89
C THR A 165 18.12 -5.02 -10.52
N ARG A 166 18.75 -4.92 -11.69
CA ARG A 166 19.43 -6.04 -12.34
C ARG A 166 20.84 -6.19 -11.74
N PHE A 167 21.00 -7.16 -10.85
CA PHE A 167 22.33 -7.56 -10.39
C PHE A 167 23.01 -8.37 -11.50
N HIS A 168 24.02 -7.78 -12.14
CA HIS A 168 24.84 -8.49 -13.13
C HIS A 168 25.83 -9.35 -12.35
N SER A 169 25.71 -10.67 -12.43
CA SER A 169 26.76 -11.58 -11.98
C SER A 169 27.84 -11.61 -13.05
N ASN A 170 28.81 -10.71 -12.96
CA ASN A 170 30.10 -10.87 -13.62
C ASN A 170 30.90 -12.01 -12.95
#